data_AF-A0A955N1Y9-F1
#
_entry.id   AF-A0A955N1Y9-F1
#
_cell.length_a   1.000
_cell.length_b   1.000
_cell.length_c   1.000
_cell.angle_alpha   90.00
_cell.angle_beta   90.00
_cell.angle_gamma   90.00
#
_symmetry.space_group_name_H-M   'P 1'
#
loop_
_entity.id
_entity.type
_entity.pdbx_description
1 polymer ?
#
loop_
_entity_poly.entity_id
_entity_poly.type
_entity_poly.pdbx_seq_one_letter_code
_entity_poly.pdbx_strand_id
1 'polypeptide(L)' 'IKSGDRPVCDIEIGNRSTNMSLLAMLSLKHGKSVEWDPDKEIILGDDEANKLLQREYRSPWKYPEA' A
#
# COMPACT_ATOMS: atom_id res chain seq x y z
N ILE A 1 18.73 13.14 16.83
CA ILE A 1 17.62 13.42 17.77
C ILE A 1 18.19 13.23 19.18
N LYS A 2 18.07 14.22 20.08
CA LYS A 2 18.79 14.20 21.37
C LYS A 2 18.22 13.24 22.41
N SER A 3 16.92 12.94 22.38
CA SER A 3 16.26 12.08 23.39
C SER A 3 16.10 10.61 22.98
N GLY A 4 16.11 10.30 21.67
CA GLY A 4 15.89 8.95 21.17
C GLY A 4 14.44 8.46 21.25
N ASP A 5 13.52 9.31 21.68
CA ASP A 5 12.10 8.97 21.80
C ASP A 5 11.44 8.74 20.42
N ARG A 6 10.34 7.98 20.43
CA ARG A 6 9.51 7.78 19.23
C ARG A 6 8.95 9.14 18.78
N PRO A 7 9.09 9.51 17.50
CA PRO A 7 8.50 10.73 16.99
C PRO A 7 6.97 10.66 17.04
N VAL A 8 6.31 11.82 17.04
CA VAL A 8 4.84 11.94 17.02
C VAL A 8 4.22 11.16 15.85
N CYS A 9 4.91 11.13 14.72
CA CYS A 9 4.58 10.30 13.57
C CYS A 9 5.80 9.46 13.23
N ASP A 10 5.75 8.19 13.60
CA ASP A 10 6.74 7.22 13.16
C ASP A 10 6.44 6.70 11.75
N ILE A 11 7.36 5.90 11.23
CA ILE A 11 7.28 5.36 9.87
C ILE A 11 6.05 4.46 9.65
N GLU A 12 5.60 3.74 10.66
CA GLU A 12 4.44 2.85 10.57
C GLU A 12 3.14 3.67 10.46
N ILE A 13 3.01 4.73 11.25
CA ILE A 13 1.89 5.67 11.16
C ILE A 13 1.87 6.32 9.78
N GLY A 14 3.04 6.75 9.28
CA GLY A 14 3.19 7.28 7.93
C GLY A 14 2.74 6.30 6.86
N ASN A 15 3.23 5.05 6.91
CA ASN A 15 2.90 3.98 5.99
C ASN A 15 1.38 3.72 5.94
N ARG A 16 0.76 3.51 7.10
CA ARG A 16 -0.69 3.24 7.22
C ARG A 16 -1.52 4.40 6.66
N SER A 17 -1.11 5.64 6.94
CA SER A 17 -1.81 6.85 6.44
C SER A 17 -1.76 6.95 4.91
N THR A 18 -0.60 6.66 4.31
CA THR A 18 -0.44 6.64 2.85
C THR A 18 -1.27 5.53 2.21
N ASN A 19 -1.24 4.31 2.79
CA ASN A 19 -2.01 3.17 2.28
C ASN A 19 -3.50 3.47 2.13
N MET A 20 -4.12 4.17 3.09
CA MET A 20 -5.53 4.53 3.01
C MET A 20 -5.90 5.33 1.76
N SER A 21 -5.08 6.33 1.41
CA SER A 21 -5.33 7.16 0.23
C SER A 21 -5.12 6.38 -1.08
N LEU A 22 -4.14 5.48 -1.10
CA LEU A 22 -3.87 4.61 -2.25
C LEU A 22 -4.99 3.58 -2.45
N LEU A 23 -5.47 2.94 -1.39
CA LEU A 23 -6.57 1.97 -1.44
C LEU A 23 -7.88 2.63 -1.89
N ALA A 24 -8.14 3.88 -1.50
CA ALA A 24 -9.29 4.64 -1.99
C ALA A 24 -9.22 4.86 -3.52
N MET A 25 -8.06 5.26 -4.04
CA MET A 25 -7.86 5.40 -5.48
C MET A 25 -7.95 4.06 -6.22
N LEU A 26 -7.44 2.98 -5.61
CA LEU A 26 -7.56 1.63 -6.16
C LEU A 26 -9.02 1.20 -6.23
N SER A 27 -9.79 1.38 -5.16
CA SER A 27 -11.22 1.09 -5.12
C SER A 27 -11.99 1.85 -6.19
N LEU A 28 -11.69 3.15 -6.37
CA LEU A 28 -12.26 3.96 -7.44
C LEU A 28 -11.95 3.39 -8.83
N LYS A 29 -10.68 3.00 -9.08
CA LYS A 29 -10.25 2.43 -10.36
C LYS A 29 -10.87 1.05 -10.62
N HIS A 30 -10.97 0.22 -9.59
CA HIS A 30 -11.57 -1.11 -9.66
C HIS A 30 -13.10 -1.04 -9.78
N GLY A 31 -13.72 0.05 -9.31
CA GLY A 31 -15.16 0.28 -9.39
C GLY A 31 -15.98 -0.45 -8.31
N LYS A 32 -15.33 -0.95 -7.25
CA LYS A 32 -15.96 -1.62 -6.11
C LYS A 32 -15.21 -1.31 -4.82
N SER A 33 -15.91 -1.46 -3.69
CA SER A 33 -15.26 -1.47 -2.37
C SER A 33 -14.34 -2.68 -2.23
N VAL A 34 -13.27 -2.51 -1.45
CA VAL A 34 -12.25 -3.54 -1.20
C VAL A 34 -12.09 -3.74 0.30
N GLU A 35 -11.85 -4.98 0.71
CA GLU A 35 -11.53 -5.33 2.10
C GLU A 35 -10.02 -5.58 2.22
N TRP A 36 -9.37 -4.87 3.14
CA TRP A 36 -7.91 -4.84 3.26
C TRP A 36 -7.43 -5.58 4.51
N ASP A 37 -6.47 -6.50 4.34
CA ASP A 37 -5.73 -7.13 5.42
C ASP A 37 -4.44 -6.32 5.66
N PRO A 38 -4.34 -5.53 6.76
CA PRO A 38 -3.18 -4.69 7.02
C PRO A 38 -1.94 -5.47 7.47
N ASP A 39 -2.10 -6.72 7.90
CA ASP A 39 -0.98 -7.55 8.36
C ASP A 39 -0.30 -8.25 7.18
N LYS A 40 -1.10 -8.65 6.17
CA LYS A 40 -0.59 -9.29 4.94
C LYS A 40 -0.42 -8.33 3.77
N GLU A 41 -0.95 -7.10 3.90
CA GLU A 41 -0.99 -6.10 2.84
C GLU A 41 -1.63 -6.62 1.54
N ILE A 42 -2.78 -7.28 1.66
CA ILE A 42 -3.56 -7.82 0.52
C ILE A 42 -5.03 -7.43 0.59
N ILE A 43 -5.69 -7.45 -0.57
CA ILE A 43 -7.14 -7.33 -0.66
C ILE A 43 -7.75 -8.73 -0.53
N LEU A 44 -8.64 -8.92 0.44
CA LEU A 44 -9.21 -10.23 0.74
C LEU A 44 -10.19 -10.67 -0.36
N GLY A 45 -9.93 -11.85 -0.94
CA GLY A 45 -10.84 -12.49 -1.90
C GLY A 45 -10.95 -11.83 -3.28
N ASP A 46 -10.06 -10.90 -3.63
CA ASP A 46 -10.11 -10.16 -4.90
C ASP A 46 -8.74 -10.13 -5.61
N ASP A 47 -8.46 -11.15 -6.41
CA ASP A 47 -7.20 -11.28 -7.15
C ASP A 47 -7.02 -10.16 -8.20
N GLU A 48 -8.10 -9.67 -8.79
CA GLU A 48 -8.04 -8.59 -9.78
C GLU A 48 -7.69 -7.25 -9.14
N ALA A 49 -8.21 -6.98 -7.94
CA ALA A 49 -7.81 -5.82 -7.16
C ALA A 49 -6.35 -5.94 -6.66
N ASN A 50 -5.90 -7.14 -6.26
CA ASN A 50 -4.51 -7.35 -5.85
C ASN A 50 -3.50 -7.06 -6.99
N LYS A 51 -3.84 -7.33 -8.25
CA LYS A 51 -3.00 -6.92 -9.40
C LYS A 51 -2.79 -5.41 -9.51
N LEU A 52 -3.70 -4.60 -8.95
CA LEU A 52 -3.61 -3.14 -8.96
C LEU A 52 -2.73 -2.58 -7.83
N LEU A 53 -2.32 -3.40 -6.86
CA LEU A 53 -1.40 -3.01 -5.78
C LEU A 53 0.03 -2.77 -6.29
N GLN A 54 0.37 -3.32 -7.45
CA GLN A 54 1.63 -3.11 -8.12
C GLN A 54 1.42 -2.49 -9.50
N ARG A 55 2.41 -1.73 -9.96
CA ARG A 55 2.45 -1.22 -11.33
C ARG A 55 3.52 -1.97 -12.09
N GLU A 56 3.21 -2.34 -13.32
CA GLU A 56 4.23 -2.82 -14.25
C GLU A 56 5.25 -1.70 -14.48
N TYR A 57 6.52 -2.02 -14.22
CA TYR A 57 7.60 -1.08 -14.47
C TYR A 57 7.83 -0.93 -15.97
N ARG A 58 8.14 0.30 -16.39
CA ARG A 58 8.46 0.59 -17.79
C ARG A 58 9.80 -0.06 -18.17
N SER A 59 9.84 -0.75 -19.31
CA SER A 59 11.09 -1.33 -19.86
C SER A 59 12.19 -0.25 -20.06
N PRO A 60 13.47 -0.54 -19.78
CA PRO A 60 14.04 -1.83 -19.32
C PRO A 60 14.09 -2.01 -17.79
N TRP A 61 13.41 -1.15 -17.02
CA TRP A 61 13.52 -1.13 -15.57
C TRP A 61 12.74 -2.29 -14.95
N LYS A 62 13.32 -2.89 -13.90
CA LYS A 62 12.71 -3.96 -13.11
C LYS A 62 12.62 -3.53 -11.65
N TYR A 63 11.55 -3.92 -10.97
CA TYR A 63 11.44 -3.69 -9.52
C TYR A 63 12.48 -4.57 -8.80
N PRO A 64 13.15 -4.06 -7.75
CA PRO A 64 14.03 -4.89 -6.93
C PRO A 64 13.23 -6.00 -6.24
N GLU A 65 13.66 -7.24 -6.40
CA GLU A 65 13.12 -8.37 -5.63
C GLU A 65 13.76 -8.37 -4.22
N ALA A 66 12.96 -8.66 -3.20
CA ALA A 66 13.38 -8.70 -1.80
C ALA A 66 14.08 -10.03 -1.44
#